data_AF-A0A2S9AE86-F1
#
_entry.id   AF-A0A2S9AE86-F1
#
_cell.length_a   1.000
_cell.length_b   1.000
_cell.length_c   1.000
_cell.angle_alpha   90.00
_cell.angle_beta   90.00
_cell.angle_gamma   90.00
#
_symmetry.space_group_name_H-M   'P 1'
#
loop_
_entity.id
_entity.type
_entity.pdbx_description
1 polymer ?
#
loop_
_entity_poly.entity_id
_entity_poly.type
_entity_poly.pdbx_seq_one_letter_code
_entity_poly.pdbx_strand_id
1 'polypeptide(L)'
;MFESWSEFNVAMAGATAALAGLVIVAASVNIAEIVKSRTLTARLLAGIAALLLALAVSALGLIPGIDGPWFGAAAVAATLLAAVFQVHATRLIATDPSPEDRARPLKYLVGFLPIFAYLAAGVLVGIGHPAGLYLAAAGCLLAIVSAVVVSWVALVEVLR
;
A
#
# COMPACT_ATOMS: atom_id res chain seq x y z
N MET A 1 -17.06 -9.24 15.14
CA MET A 1 -15.62 -9.53 14.97
C MET A 1 -14.75 -8.27 14.95
N PHE A 2 -15.23 -7.14 14.42
CA PHE A 2 -14.42 -5.93 14.25
C PHE A 2 -14.08 -5.20 15.56
N GLU A 3 -14.94 -5.30 16.59
CA GLU A 3 -14.77 -4.61 17.87
C GLU A 3 -13.44 -4.96 18.57
N SER A 4 -13.03 -6.22 18.55
CA SER A 4 -11.75 -6.66 19.13
C SER A 4 -10.52 -6.12 18.38
N TRP A 5 -10.70 -5.57 17.17
CA TRP A 5 -9.66 -4.98 16.34
C TRP A 5 -9.71 -3.46 16.30
N SER A 6 -10.64 -2.84 17.04
CA SER A 6 -10.83 -1.38 17.04
C SER A 6 -9.55 -0.63 17.38
N GLU A 7 -8.89 -0.98 18.49
CA GLU A 7 -7.63 -0.33 18.91
C GLU A 7 -6.52 -0.47 17.86
N PHE A 8 -6.40 -1.64 17.24
CA PHE A 8 -5.46 -1.86 16.16
C PHE A 8 -5.78 -0.98 14.95
N ASN A 9 -7.05 -0.93 14.53
CA ASN A 9 -7.50 -0.14 13.39
C ASN A 9 -7.32 1.36 13.63
N VAL A 10 -7.59 1.87 14.84
CA VAL A 10 -7.33 3.28 15.20
C VAL A 10 -5.84 3.58 15.12
N ALA A 11 -4.99 2.75 15.74
CA ALA A 11 -3.55 2.93 15.72
C ALA A 11 -2.98 2.89 14.28
N MET A 12 -3.43 1.93 13.48
CA MET A 12 -2.96 1.77 12.09
C MET A 12 -3.49 2.84 11.16
N ALA A 13 -4.74 3.28 11.30
CA ALA A 13 -5.28 4.41 10.56
C ALA A 13 -4.46 5.68 10.84
N GLY A 14 -4.16 5.96 12.13
CA GLY A 14 -3.30 7.09 12.50
C GLY A 14 -1.89 6.99 11.92
N ALA A 15 -1.24 5.84 12.06
CA ALA A 15 0.12 5.61 11.56
C ALA A 15 0.22 5.72 10.04
N THR A 16 -0.69 5.10 9.30
CA THR A 16 -0.70 5.12 7.83
C THR A 16 -1.05 6.51 7.27
N ALA A 17 -1.97 7.24 7.90
CA ALA A 17 -2.26 8.63 7.56
C ALA A 17 -1.04 9.54 7.78
N ALA A 18 -0.36 9.40 8.92
CA ALA A 18 0.84 10.17 9.23
C ALA A 18 1.97 9.88 8.23
N LEU A 19 2.25 8.60 7.94
CA LEU A 19 3.26 8.20 6.97
C LEU A 19 2.93 8.69 5.56
N ALA A 20 1.66 8.59 5.13
CA ALA A 20 1.24 9.10 3.82
C ALA A 20 1.49 10.61 3.72
N GLY A 21 1.14 11.37 4.77
CA GLY A 21 1.42 12.80 4.88
C GLY A 21 2.93 13.12 4.79
N LEU A 22 3.76 12.41 5.56
CA LEU A 22 5.22 12.58 5.54
C LEU A 22 5.84 12.29 4.17
N VAL A 23 5.37 11.25 3.49
CA VAL A 23 5.84 10.89 2.13
C VAL A 23 5.47 11.99 1.13
N ILE A 24 4.26 12.54 1.21
CA ILE A 24 3.82 13.65 0.34
C ILE A 24 4.65 14.91 0.60
N VAL A 25 4.96 15.23 1.86
CA VAL A 25 5.82 16.37 2.22
C VAL A 25 7.25 16.17 1.71
N ALA A 26 7.82 14.97 1.86
CA ALA A 26 9.16 14.67 1.33
C ALA A 26 9.20 14.74 -0.21
N ALA A 27 8.12 14.34 -0.87
CA ALA A 27 7.98 14.42 -2.32
C ALA A 27 7.84 15.86 -2.81
N SER A 28 7.15 16.74 -2.08
CA SER A 28 6.93 18.12 -2.51
C SER A 28 8.22 18.93 -2.56
N VAL A 29 9.14 18.72 -1.60
CA VAL A 29 10.43 19.41 -1.57
C VAL A 29 11.42 18.91 -2.63
N ASN A 30 11.22 17.70 -3.16
CA ASN A 30 12.06 17.09 -4.20
C ASN A 30 11.35 16.95 -5.55
N ILE A 31 10.21 17.64 -5.74
CA ILE A 31 9.30 17.37 -6.86
C ILE A 31 9.97 17.56 -8.22
N ALA A 32 10.85 18.55 -8.34
CA ALA A 32 11.55 18.87 -9.58
C ALA A 32 12.43 17.71 -10.07
N GLU A 33 13.04 16.93 -9.16
CA GLU A 33 13.83 15.75 -9.51
C GLU A 33 12.92 14.53 -9.74
N ILE A 34 11.91 14.34 -8.90
CA ILE A 34 10.99 13.20 -9.00
C ILE A 34 10.29 13.17 -10.36
N VAL A 35 9.83 14.32 -10.87
CA VAL A 35 9.10 14.39 -12.15
C VAL A 35 9.99 14.15 -13.38
N LYS A 36 11.32 14.23 -13.24
CA LYS A 36 12.25 13.92 -14.34
C LYS A 36 12.31 12.42 -14.63
N SER A 37 12.04 11.59 -13.62
CA SER A 37 12.01 10.13 -13.76
C SER A 37 10.60 9.59 -13.62
N ARG A 38 10.12 8.94 -14.69
CA ARG A 38 8.81 8.28 -14.71
C ARG A 38 8.77 7.09 -13.74
N THR A 39 9.87 6.34 -13.61
CA THR A 39 9.95 5.19 -12.71
C THR A 39 9.93 5.62 -11.25
N LEU A 40 10.64 6.70 -10.89
CA LEU A 40 10.59 7.30 -9.55
C LEU A 40 9.18 7.77 -9.18
N THR A 41 8.56 8.53 -10.08
CA THR A 41 7.19 9.04 -9.86
C THR A 41 6.20 7.90 -9.65
N ALA A 42 6.24 6.86 -10.49
CA ALA A 42 5.32 5.74 -10.40
C ALA A 42 5.53 4.90 -9.13
N ARG A 43 6.77 4.71 -8.69
CA ARG A 43 7.09 4.01 -7.45
C ARG A 43 6.60 4.77 -6.22
N LEU A 44 6.86 6.08 -6.17
CA LEU A 44 6.37 6.93 -5.09
C LEU A 44 4.83 6.85 -5.00
N LEU A 45 4.13 6.96 -6.13
CA LEU A 45 2.67 6.84 -6.19
C LEU A 45 2.19 5.46 -5.69
N ALA A 46 2.84 4.38 -6.08
CA ALA A 46 2.50 3.04 -5.61
C ALA A 46 2.69 2.87 -4.09
N GLY A 47 3.76 3.45 -3.52
CA GLY A 47 3.98 3.48 -2.07
C GLY A 47 2.90 4.26 -1.32
N ILE A 48 2.51 5.44 -1.82
CA ILE A 48 1.41 6.24 -1.27
C ILE A 48 0.09 5.47 -1.36
N ALA A 49 -0.19 4.86 -2.51
CA ALA A 49 -1.40 4.06 -2.72
C ALA A 49 -1.49 2.87 -1.74
N ALA A 50 -0.36 2.22 -1.42
CA ALA A 50 -0.34 1.15 -0.43
C ALA A 50 -0.66 1.66 1.00
N LEU A 51 -0.14 2.83 1.39
CA LEU A 51 -0.48 3.45 2.67
C LEU A 51 -1.95 3.86 2.73
N LEU A 52 -2.48 4.43 1.65
CA LEU A 52 -3.89 4.81 1.56
C LEU A 52 -4.82 3.60 1.55
N LEU A 53 -4.41 2.48 0.94
CA LEU A 53 -5.13 1.21 1.05
C LEU A 53 -5.21 0.76 2.50
N ALA A 54 -4.09 0.77 3.21
CA ALA A 54 -4.06 0.36 4.62
C ALA A 54 -4.91 1.27 5.50
N LEU A 55 -4.81 2.59 5.30
CA LEU A 55 -5.67 3.59 5.93
C LEU A 55 -7.15 3.30 5.67
N ALA A 56 -7.53 3.06 4.41
CA ALA A 56 -8.91 2.81 4.04
C ALA A 56 -9.45 1.53 4.68
N VAL A 57 -8.70 0.44 4.66
CA VAL A 57 -9.14 -0.83 5.27
C VAL A 57 -9.24 -0.72 6.79
N SER A 58 -8.30 -0.04 7.46
CA SER A 58 -8.40 0.24 8.89
C SER A 58 -9.60 1.13 9.21
N ALA A 59 -9.86 2.18 8.43
CA ALA A 59 -11.02 3.05 8.61
C ALA A 59 -12.35 2.32 8.36
N LEU A 60 -12.44 1.45 7.35
CA LEU A 60 -13.59 0.59 7.11
C LEU A 60 -13.89 -0.30 8.33
N GLY A 61 -12.85 -0.81 8.99
CA GLY A 61 -12.97 -1.64 10.19
C GLY A 61 -13.44 -0.87 11.44
N LEU A 62 -13.53 0.46 11.37
CA LEU A 62 -14.06 1.32 12.44
C LEU A 62 -15.51 1.77 12.18
N ILE A 63 -16.08 1.44 11.01
CA ILE A 63 -17.47 1.79 10.71
C ILE A 63 -18.40 0.97 11.62
N PRO A 64 -19.19 1.61 12.49
CA PRO A 64 -20.08 0.89 13.40
C PRO A 64 -21.17 0.15 12.61
N GLY A 65 -21.37 -1.12 12.92
CA GLY A 65 -22.41 -1.94 12.30
C GLY A 65 -22.09 -2.44 10.88
N ILE A 66 -20.85 -2.29 10.40
CA ILE A 66 -20.44 -2.85 9.10
C ILE A 66 -20.51 -4.39 9.14
N ASP A 67 -21.16 -4.97 8.14
CA ASP A 67 -21.24 -6.40 7.92
C ASP A 67 -20.02 -6.93 7.16
N GLY A 68 -19.69 -8.19 7.39
CA GLY A 68 -18.53 -8.86 6.78
C GLY A 68 -18.50 -8.77 5.24
N PRO A 69 -19.61 -9.04 4.54
CA PRO A 69 -19.68 -8.92 3.08
C PRO A 69 -19.38 -7.51 2.57
N TRP A 70 -19.95 -6.46 3.17
CA TRP A 70 -19.65 -5.08 2.76
C TRP A 70 -18.22 -4.68 3.05
N PHE A 71 -17.69 -5.02 4.23
CA PHE A 71 -16.28 -4.80 4.53
C PHE A 71 -15.39 -5.50 3.49
N GLY A 72 -15.68 -6.77 3.19
CA GLY A 72 -14.94 -7.56 2.22
C GLY A 72 -14.99 -6.96 0.81
N ALA A 73 -16.17 -6.58 0.33
CA ALA A 73 -16.35 -5.95 -0.96
C ALA A 73 -15.61 -4.61 -1.08
N ALA A 74 -15.71 -3.75 -0.05
CA ALA A 74 -15.02 -2.47 -0.02
C ALA A 74 -13.49 -2.64 0.05
N ALA A 75 -13.00 -3.59 0.86
CA ALA A 75 -11.58 -3.91 0.96
C ALA A 75 -11.02 -4.46 -0.37
N VAL A 76 -11.76 -5.35 -1.05
CA VAL A 76 -11.39 -5.84 -2.38
C VAL A 76 -11.37 -4.70 -3.39
N ALA A 77 -12.39 -3.85 -3.42
CA ALA A 77 -12.45 -2.71 -4.33
C ALA A 77 -11.27 -1.75 -4.12
N ALA A 78 -10.97 -1.38 -2.87
CA ALA A 78 -9.82 -0.56 -2.53
C ALA A 78 -8.49 -1.22 -2.94
N THR A 79 -8.38 -2.54 -2.73
CA THR A 79 -7.19 -3.30 -3.12
C THR A 79 -6.97 -3.32 -4.62
N LEU A 80 -8.04 -3.50 -5.41
CA LEU A 80 -7.97 -3.46 -6.87
C LEU A 80 -7.54 -2.08 -7.37
N LEU A 81 -8.04 -1.00 -6.77
CA LEU A 81 -7.60 0.36 -7.10
C LEU A 81 -6.10 0.55 -6.80
N ALA A 82 -5.64 0.14 -5.62
CA ALA A 82 -4.22 0.21 -5.27
C ALA A 82 -3.34 -0.66 -6.21
N ALA A 83 -3.85 -1.83 -6.62
CA ALA A 83 -3.16 -2.73 -7.54
C ALA A 83 -2.92 -2.10 -8.91
N VAL A 84 -3.81 -1.22 -9.40
CA VAL A 84 -3.60 -0.48 -10.67
C VAL A 84 -2.30 0.32 -10.60
N PHE A 85 -2.06 1.06 -9.51
CA PHE A 85 -0.84 1.85 -9.35
C PHE A 85 0.41 0.95 -9.24
N GLN A 86 0.31 -0.16 -8.50
CA GLN A 86 1.40 -1.11 -8.34
C GLN A 86 1.77 -1.80 -9.67
N VAL A 87 0.77 -2.21 -10.46
CA VAL A 87 0.98 -2.78 -11.79
C VAL A 87 1.55 -1.74 -12.75
N HIS A 88 1.06 -0.50 -12.72
CA HIS A 88 1.58 0.58 -13.54
C HIS A 88 3.07 0.85 -13.26
N ALA A 89 3.45 0.96 -11.99
CA ALA A 89 4.85 1.12 -11.58
C ALA A 89 5.72 -0.04 -12.05
N THR A 90 5.24 -1.28 -11.87
CA THR A 90 5.97 -2.49 -12.28
C THR A 90 6.17 -2.54 -13.80
N ARG A 91 5.15 -2.17 -14.59
CA ARG A 91 5.25 -2.13 -16.05
C ARG A 91 6.26 -1.09 -16.52
N LEU A 92 6.22 0.13 -15.99
CA LEU A 92 7.13 1.20 -16.38
C LEU A 92 8.60 0.80 -16.15
N ILE A 93 8.89 0.21 -14.99
CA ILE A 93 10.22 -0.27 -14.64
C ILE A 93 10.65 -1.43 -15.55
N ALA A 94 9.75 -2.38 -15.82
CA ALA A 94 10.06 -3.52 -16.68
C ALA A 94 10.33 -3.14 -18.14
N THR A 95 9.76 -2.03 -18.61
CA THR A 95 9.96 -1.49 -19.96
C THR A 95 11.12 -0.51 -20.07
N ASP A 96 11.73 -0.11 -18.95
CA ASP A 96 12.85 0.84 -18.96
C ASP A 96 14.13 0.15 -19.50
N PRO A 97 14.77 0.66 -20.56
CA PRO A 97 15.98 0.08 -21.13
C PRO A 97 17.24 0.24 -20.26
N SER A 98 17.17 0.99 -19.15
CA SER A 98 18.28 1.16 -18.19
C SER A 98 18.70 -0.18 -17.52
N PRO A 99 19.96 -0.62 -17.67
CA PRO A 99 20.46 -1.86 -17.05
C PRO A 99 20.51 -1.82 -15.52
N GLU A 100 20.57 -0.62 -14.91
CA GLU A 100 20.66 -0.46 -13.46
C GLU A 100 19.33 -0.77 -12.76
N ASP A 101 18.21 -0.54 -13.45
CA ASP A 101 16.86 -0.86 -12.97
C ASP A 101 16.50 -2.34 -13.13
N ARG A 102 17.24 -3.14 -13.91
CA ARG A 102 17.00 -4.61 -13.98
C ARG A 102 17.40 -5.35 -12.71
N ALA A 103 18.20 -4.73 -11.85
CA ALA A 103 18.77 -5.38 -10.68
C ALA A 103 17.79 -5.43 -9.49
N ARG A 104 16.82 -6.36 -9.60
CA ARG A 104 16.38 -7.36 -8.60
C ARG A 104 14.86 -7.51 -8.61
N PRO A 105 14.29 -8.51 -9.32
CA PRO A 105 12.85 -8.80 -9.29
C PRO A 105 12.27 -8.91 -7.87
N LEU A 106 13.11 -9.32 -6.90
CA LEU A 106 12.78 -9.39 -5.48
C LEU A 106 12.35 -8.05 -4.87
N LYS A 107 12.88 -6.91 -5.34
CA LYS A 107 12.50 -5.58 -4.85
C LYS A 107 11.08 -5.19 -5.29
N TYR A 108 10.61 -5.66 -6.45
CA TYR A 108 9.27 -5.35 -6.95
C TYR A 108 8.19 -6.20 -6.29
N LEU A 109 8.54 -7.44 -5.92
CA LEU A 109 7.61 -8.33 -5.23
C LEU A 109 7.14 -7.78 -3.88
N VAL A 110 7.97 -6.96 -3.22
CA VAL A 110 7.61 -6.33 -1.93
C VAL A 110 6.37 -5.44 -2.05
N GLY A 111 6.20 -4.71 -3.16
CA GLY A 111 5.02 -3.87 -3.38
C GLY A 111 3.73 -4.64 -3.62
N PHE A 112 3.82 -5.90 -4.05
CA PHE A 112 2.66 -6.77 -4.24
C PHE A 112 2.24 -7.51 -2.97
N LEU A 113 3.14 -7.66 -1.99
CA LEU A 113 2.83 -8.31 -0.71
C LEU A 113 1.60 -7.72 0.00
N PRO A 114 1.47 -6.39 0.21
CA PRO A 114 0.27 -5.82 0.81
C PRO A 114 -0.98 -6.03 -0.05
N ILE A 115 -0.84 -5.99 -1.39
CA ILE A 115 -1.97 -6.20 -2.32
C ILE A 115 -2.53 -7.61 -2.17
N PHE A 116 -1.67 -8.64 -2.18
CA PHE A 116 -2.12 -10.03 -2.00
C PHE A 116 -2.72 -10.26 -0.62
N ALA A 117 -2.10 -9.71 0.43
CA ALA A 117 -2.61 -9.83 1.80
C ALA A 117 -4.00 -9.20 1.95
N TYR A 118 -4.21 -7.98 1.43
CA TYR A 118 -5.50 -7.31 1.49
C TYR A 118 -6.57 -7.92 0.59
N LEU A 119 -6.18 -8.44 -0.58
CA LEU A 119 -7.10 -9.16 -1.45
C LEU A 119 -7.62 -10.43 -0.77
N ALA A 120 -6.71 -11.22 -0.19
CA ALA A 120 -7.06 -12.41 0.56
C ALA A 120 -7.88 -12.06 1.81
N ALA A 121 -7.53 -10.98 2.53
CA ALA A 121 -8.28 -10.48 3.67
C ALA A 121 -9.73 -10.12 3.30
N GLY A 122 -9.92 -9.32 2.24
CA GLY A 122 -11.24 -8.91 1.79
C GLY A 122 -12.12 -10.08 1.37
N VAL A 123 -11.55 -11.04 0.63
CA VAL A 123 -12.27 -12.28 0.25
C VAL A 123 -12.64 -13.11 1.48
N LEU A 124 -11.69 -13.35 2.40
CA LEU A 124 -11.94 -14.16 3.60
C LEU A 124 -12.96 -13.51 4.55
N VAL A 125 -12.89 -12.19 4.77
CA VAL A 125 -13.90 -11.51 5.59
C VAL A 125 -15.27 -11.53 4.90
N GLY A 126 -15.30 -11.39 3.57
CA GLY A 126 -16.54 -11.44 2.79
C GLY A 126 -17.29 -12.77 2.91
N ILE A 127 -16.57 -13.88 3.02
CA ILE A 127 -17.15 -15.22 3.25
C ILE A 127 -17.29 -15.58 4.74
N GLY A 128 -17.01 -14.64 5.66
CA GLY A 128 -17.14 -14.85 7.11
C GLY A 128 -16.02 -15.66 7.76
N HIS A 129 -14.88 -15.86 7.10
CA HIS A 129 -13.77 -16.64 7.63
C HIS A 129 -12.95 -15.83 8.66
N PRO A 130 -12.67 -16.37 9.87
CA PRO A 130 -12.06 -15.63 10.97
C PRO A 130 -10.62 -15.16 10.68
N ALA A 131 -9.90 -15.87 9.81
CA ALA A 131 -8.54 -15.49 9.41
C ALA A 131 -8.46 -14.17 8.60
N GLY A 132 -9.58 -13.66 8.09
CA GLY A 132 -9.59 -12.48 7.24
C GLY A 132 -9.04 -11.21 7.91
N LEU A 133 -9.36 -11.00 9.20
CA LEU A 133 -8.86 -9.84 9.94
C LEU A 133 -7.37 -9.94 10.30
N TYR A 134 -6.87 -11.15 10.54
CA TYR A 134 -5.44 -11.38 10.74
C TYR A 134 -4.65 -11.08 9.45
N LEU A 135 -5.20 -11.44 8.28
CA LEU A 135 -4.60 -11.06 7.00
C LEU A 135 -4.68 -9.56 6.73
N ALA A 136 -5.77 -8.89 7.13
CA ALA A 136 -5.85 -7.42 7.03
C ALA A 136 -4.77 -6.75 7.88
N ALA A 137 -4.56 -7.24 9.12
CA ALA A 137 -3.49 -6.74 10.00
C ALA A 137 -2.09 -6.98 9.40
N ALA A 138 -1.84 -8.17 8.85
CA ALA A 138 -0.60 -8.46 8.14
C ALA A 138 -0.42 -7.55 6.91
N GLY A 139 -1.48 -7.36 6.11
CA GLY A 139 -1.49 -6.46 4.95
C GLY A 139 -1.14 -5.03 5.33
N CYS A 140 -1.61 -4.55 6.49
CA CYS A 140 -1.27 -3.23 7.01
C CYS A 140 0.22 -3.07 7.31
N LEU A 141 0.78 -4.01 8.05
CA LEU A 141 2.22 -4.00 8.37
C LEU A 141 3.07 -4.09 7.10
N LEU A 142 2.66 -4.95 6.16
CA LEU A 142 3.33 -5.07 4.86
C LEU A 142 3.24 -3.79 4.04
N ALA A 143 2.12 -3.07 4.07
CA ALA A 143 1.96 -1.80 3.37
C ALA A 143 2.90 -0.73 3.93
N ILE A 144 3.02 -0.65 5.26
CA ILE A 144 3.96 0.27 5.93
C ILE A 144 5.39 -0.06 5.53
N VAL A 145 5.83 -1.32 5.68
CA VAL A 145 7.20 -1.75 5.35
C VAL A 145 7.50 -1.49 3.87
N SER A 146 6.56 -1.86 2.98
CA SER A 146 6.71 -1.63 1.55
C SER A 146 6.85 -0.14 1.22
N ALA A 147 6.00 0.71 1.78
CA ALA A 147 6.04 2.14 1.53
C ALA A 147 7.33 2.79 2.04
N VAL A 148 7.82 2.39 3.22
CA VAL A 148 9.10 2.86 3.76
C VAL A 148 10.26 2.45 2.85
N VAL A 149 10.30 1.19 2.40
CA VAL A 149 11.35 0.71 1.48
C VAL A 149 11.31 1.47 0.16
N VAL A 150 10.12 1.66 -0.42
CA VAL A 150 9.94 2.40 -1.67
C VAL A 150 10.38 3.86 -1.54
N SER A 151 9.97 4.53 -0.46
CA SER A 151 10.31 5.92 -0.15
C SER A 151 11.82 6.09 0.07
N TRP A 152 12.45 5.21 0.84
CA TRP A 152 13.89 5.20 1.06
C TRP A 152 14.67 5.09 -0.25
N VAL A 153 14.30 4.13 -1.10
CA VAL A 153 15.02 3.93 -2.36
C VAL A 153 14.82 5.12 -3.29
N ALA A 154 13.62 5.74 -3.33
CA ALA A 154 13.39 6.95 -4.10
C ALA A 154 14.26 8.13 -3.62
N LEU A 155 14.39 8.32 -2.30
CA LEU A 155 15.24 9.37 -1.74
C LEU A 155 16.73 9.16 -2.07
N VAL A 156 17.21 7.92 -1.97
CA VAL A 156 18.62 7.61 -2.30
C VAL A 156 18.90 7.83 -3.78
N GLU A 157 17.94 7.53 -4.67
CA GLU A 157 18.09 7.72 -6.11
C GLU A 157 18.03 9.20 -6.52
N VAL A 158 17.33 10.06 -5.78
CA VAL A 158 17.35 11.53 -6.01
C VAL A 158 18.70 12.16 -5.65
N LEU A 159 19.45 11.57 -4.71
CA LEU A 159 20.74 12.08 -4.24
C LEU A 159 21.95 11.54 -5.03
N ARG A 160 21.73 10.67 -6.01
CA ARG A 160 22.78 10.12 -6.91
C ARG A 160 22.86 10.92 -8.19
#